data_AF-A0A952MEP9-F1
#
_entry.id   AF-A0A952MEP9-F1
#
_cell.length_a   1.000
_cell.length_b   1.000
_cell.length_c   1.000
_cell.angle_alpha   90.00
_cell.angle_beta   90.00
_cell.angle_gamma   90.00
#
_symmetry.space_group_name_H-M   'P 1'
#
loop_
_entity.id
_entity.type
_entity.pdbx_description
1 polymer ?
#
loop_
_entity_poly.entity_id
_entity_poly.type
_entity_poly.pdbx_seq_one_letter_code
_entity_poly.pdbx_strand_id
1 'polypeptide(L)' 'MAKENNIVHQYFKKEMPDGKILLRVNPIQFKGTEIWVGKQGAEMRTLDFDAEIFEDLEEDGFVEVNPMEFNLYLSGLIE' A
#
# COMPACT_ATOMS: atom_id res chain seq x y z
N MET A 1 2.01 18.64 22.47
CA MET A 1 1.69 18.29 21.08
C MET A 1 2.93 17.65 20.45
N ALA A 2 3.15 16.34 20.66
CA ALA A 2 4.40 15.68 20.25
C ALA A 2 4.24 14.15 20.08
N LYS A 3 3.13 13.68 19.48
CA LYS A 3 2.88 12.23 19.31
C LYS A 3 2.39 11.79 17.93
N GLU A 4 2.29 12.68 16.93
CA GLU A 4 1.76 12.30 15.61
C GLU A 4 2.83 12.09 14.52
N ASN A 5 4.09 12.45 14.74
CA ASN A 5 5.08 12.56 13.66
C ASN A 5 5.92 11.30 13.34
N ASN A 6 5.71 10.16 14.03
CA ASN A 6 6.53 8.95 13.83
C ASN A 6 5.70 7.70 13.55
N ILE A 7 4.61 7.83 12.78
CA ILE A 7 3.85 6.64 12.36
C ILE A 7 4.57 5.98 11.19
N VAL A 8 5.20 4.84 11.45
CA VAL A 8 5.77 3.98 10.41
C VAL A 8 4.61 3.27 9.72
N HIS A 9 4.40 3.63 8.46
CA HIS A 9 3.41 2.95 7.62
C HIS A 9 3.95 1.58 7.22
N GLN A 10 3.04 0.62 7.06
CA GLN A 10 3.34 -0.67 6.47
C GLN A 10 2.98 -0.63 4.99
N TYR A 11 3.78 -1.31 4.17
CA TYR A 11 3.65 -1.26 2.72
C TYR A 11 3.52 -2.68 2.20
N PHE A 12 2.58 -2.87 1.29
CA PHE A 12 2.24 -4.17 0.73
C PHE A 12 2.14 -4.08 -0.78
N LYS A 13 2.34 -5.21 -1.44
CA LYS A 13 2.27 -5.35 -2.89
C LYS A 13 1.56 -6.63 -3.26
N LYS A 14 0.76 -6.58 -4.32
CA LYS A 14 0.20 -7.76 -4.98
C LYS A 14 0.46 -7.66 -6.48
N GLU A 15 1.19 -8.62 -7.03
CA GLU A 15 1.42 -8.70 -8.48
C GLU A 15 0.20 -9.36 -9.15
N MET A 16 -0.22 -8.83 -10.29
CA MET A 16 -1.34 -9.34 -11.08
C MET A 16 -0.96 -9.47 -12.56
N PRO A 17 -1.69 -10.24 -13.37
CA PRO A 17 -1.38 -10.39 -14.80
C PRO A 17 -1.36 -9.07 -15.58
N ASP A 18 -2.22 -8.12 -15.21
CA ASP A 18 -2.43 -6.86 -15.92
C ASP A 18 -1.81 -5.64 -15.24
N GLY A 19 -1.13 -5.84 -14.11
CA GLY A 19 -0.62 -4.75 -13.29
C GLY A 19 -0.16 -5.19 -11.90
N LYS A 20 -0.09 -4.25 -10.98
CA LYS A 20 0.19 -4.51 -9.56
C LYS A 20 -0.67 -3.61 -8.68
N ILE A 21 -0.96 -4.08 -7.49
CA ILE A 21 -1.53 -3.25 -6.41
C ILE A 21 -0.41 -2.93 -5.45
N LEU A 22 -0.29 -1.65 -5.10
CA LEU A 22 0.53 -1.18 -4.01
C LEU A 22 -0.40 -0.66 -2.92
N LEU A 23 -0.21 -1.10 -1.68
CA LEU A 23 -1.02 -0.65 -0.56
C LEU A 23 -0.11 -0.07 0.53
N ARG A 24 -0.47 1.10 1.03
CA ARG A 24 0.18 1.73 2.19
C ARG A 24 -0.82 1.80 3.33
N VAL A 25 -0.56 1.14 4.44
CA VAL A 25 -1.45 1.09 5.61
C VAL A 25 -0.82 1.83 6.79
N ASN A 26 -1.60 2.68 7.46
CA ASN A 26 -1.29 3.24 8.76
C ASN A 26 -1.77 2.25 9.83
N PRO A 27 -0.87 1.56 10.55
CA PRO A 27 -1.26 0.50 11.49
C PRO A 27 -1.91 1.00 12.78
N ILE A 28 -1.93 2.32 13.03
CA ILE A 28 -2.52 2.92 14.23
C ILE A 28 -3.93 3.40 13.94
N GLN A 29 -4.13 4.03 12.78
CA GLN A 29 -5.42 4.60 12.38
C GLN A 29 -6.25 3.66 11.51
N PHE A 30 -5.68 2.53 11.08
CA PHE A 30 -6.27 1.62 10.10
C PHE A 30 -6.79 2.35 8.86
N LYS A 31 -6.04 3.36 8.42
CA LYS A 31 -6.29 4.06 7.15
C LYS A 31 -5.21 3.67 6.19
N GLY A 32 -5.53 3.50 4.93
CA GLY A 32 -4.49 3.34 3.94
C GLY A 32 -4.84 3.86 2.56
N THR A 33 -3.87 3.73 1.69
CA THR A 33 -3.91 4.21 0.32
C THR A 33 -3.58 3.03 -0.58
N GLU A 34 -4.55 2.61 -1.36
CA GLU A 34 -4.39 1.63 -2.42
C GLU A 34 -4.04 2.36 -3.71
N ILE A 35 -3.08 1.80 -4.44
CA ILE A 35 -2.63 2.30 -5.73
C ILE A 35 -2.68 1.11 -6.69
N TRP A 36 -3.66 1.12 -7.59
CA TRP A 36 -3.69 0.22 -8.73
C TRP A 36 -2.73 0.75 -9.80
N VAL A 37 -1.83 -0.10 -10.26
CA VAL A 37 -0.81 0.24 -11.25
C VAL A 37 -1.00 -0.68 -12.44
N GLY A 38 -1.57 -0.15 -13.52
CA GLY A 38 -1.77 -0.88 -14.77
C GLY A 38 -0.93 -0.32 -15.92
N LYS A 39 -1.06 -0.94 -17.09
CA LYS A 39 -0.39 -0.48 -18.34
C LYS A 39 -0.84 0.91 -18.82
N GLN A 40 -2.00 1.38 -18.38
CA GLN A 40 -2.61 2.63 -18.81
C GLN A 40 -2.37 3.80 -17.84
N GLY A 41 -1.80 3.53 -16.66
CA GLY A 41 -1.58 4.51 -15.61
C GLY A 41 -1.81 3.95 -14.21
N ALA A 42 -1.78 4.84 -13.23
CA ALA A 42 -2.03 4.52 -11.83
C ALA A 42 -3.34 5.17 -11.33
N GLU A 43 -4.13 4.41 -10.59
CA GLU A 43 -5.31 4.90 -9.87
C GLU A 43 -5.08 4.79 -8.37
N MET A 44 -5.34 5.87 -7.64
CA MET A 44 -5.15 5.92 -6.18
C MET A 44 -6.49 6.05 -5.48
N ARG A 45 -6.70 5.27 -4.42
CA ARG A 45 -7.91 5.29 -3.58
C ARG A 45 -7.53 5.22 -2.11
N THR A 46 -8.27 5.95 -1.29
CA THR A 46 -8.12 5.90 0.17
C THR A 46 -9.13 4.92 0.73
N LEU A 47 -8.68 4.05 1.63
CA LEU A 47 -9.48 3.01 2.27
C LEU A 47 -9.38 3.15 3.78
N ASP A 48 -10.49 2.84 4.44
CA ASP A 48 -10.56 2.64 5.89
C ASP A 48 -10.64 1.14 6.14
N PHE A 49 -9.82 0.66 7.05
CA PHE A 49 -9.63 -0.73 7.40
C PHE A 49 -10.03 -0.95 8.86
N ASP A 50 -10.20 -2.21 9.23
CA ASP A 50 -10.31 -2.66 10.61
C ASP A 50 -8.99 -3.30 11.07
N ALA A 51 -9.02 -3.94 12.24
CA ALA A 51 -7.84 -4.55 12.82
C ALA A 51 -7.40 -5.84 12.13
N GLU A 52 -8.28 -6.49 11.35
CA GLU A 52 -8.05 -7.78 10.70
C GLU A 52 -7.34 -7.63 9.35
N ILE A 53 -7.18 -6.38 8.88
CA ILE A 53 -6.56 -6.07 7.57
C ILE A 53 -5.23 -6.76 7.30
N PHE A 54 -4.37 -6.94 8.31
CA PHE A 54 -3.07 -7.57 8.07
C PHE A 54 -3.19 -9.06 7.75
N GLU A 55 -4.14 -9.74 8.39
CA GLU A 55 -4.45 -11.15 8.12
C GLU A 55 -5.15 -11.27 6.76
N ASP A 56 -6.13 -10.38 6.48
CA ASP A 56 -6.81 -10.32 5.19
C ASP A 56 -5.84 -10.11 4.01
N LEU A 57 -4.87 -9.20 4.17
CA LEU A 57 -3.87 -8.94 3.14
C LEU A 57 -2.99 -10.15 2.88
N GLU A 58 -2.60 -10.89 3.91
CA GLU A 58 -1.83 -12.12 3.77
C GLU A 58 -2.65 -13.20 3.05
N GLU A 59 -3.91 -13.41 3.45
CA GLU A 59 -4.83 -14.35 2.80
C GLU A 59 -5.12 -13.97 1.34
N ASP A 60 -5.20 -12.68 1.03
CA ASP A 60 -5.34 -12.16 -0.31
C ASP A 60 -4.06 -12.28 -1.14
N GLY A 61 -2.94 -12.71 -0.56
CA GLY A 61 -1.66 -12.90 -1.25
C GLY A 61 -0.91 -11.60 -1.51
N PHE A 62 -1.16 -10.55 -0.71
CA PHE A 62 -0.27 -9.42 -0.64
C PHE A 62 1.02 -9.82 0.09
N VAL A 63 2.14 -9.27 -0.37
CA VAL A 63 3.44 -9.41 0.27
C VAL A 63 3.84 -8.09 0.89
N GLU A 64 4.34 -8.13 2.12
CA GLU A 64 4.94 -6.95 2.75
C GLU A 64 6.21 -6.56 1.98
N VAL A 65 6.35 -5.28 1.70
CA VAL A 65 7.51 -4.70 1.01
C VAL A 65 8.08 -3.56 1.84
N ASN A 66 9.37 -3.31 1.68
CA ASN A 66 9.98 -2.16 2.36
C ASN A 66 9.55 -0.84 1.68
N PRO A 67 9.62 0.30 2.40
CA PRO A 67 9.21 1.60 1.85
C PRO A 67 9.99 2.02 0.60
N MET A 68 11.26 1.60 0.48
CA MET A 68 12.09 1.93 -0.67
C MET A 68 11.58 1.22 -1.93
N GLU A 69 11.30 -0.07 -1.83
CA GLU A 69 10.73 -0.88 -2.91
C GLU A 69 9.37 -0.33 -3.35
N PHE A 70 8.49 -0.01 -2.40
CA PHE A 70 7.22 0.65 -2.69
C PHE A 70 7.40 1.95 -3.47
N ASN A 71 8.29 2.83 -3.02
CA ASN A 71 8.56 4.10 -3.68
C ASN A 71 9.22 3.92 -5.05
N LEU A 72 10.07 2.90 -5.23
CA LEU A 72 10.64 2.58 -6.53
C LEU A 72 9.55 2.19 -7.52
N TYR A 73 8.60 1.33 -7.11
CA TYR A 73 7.45 1.01 -7.95
C TYR A 73 6.59 2.22 -8.25
N LEU A 74 6.40 3.14 -7.29
CA LEU A 74 5.65 4.37 -7.54
C LEU A 74 6.39 5.32 -8.49
N SER A 75 7.70 5.48 -8.34
CA SER A 75 8.53 6.39 -9.14
C SER A 75 8.69 5.93 -10.58
N GLY A 76 8.76 4.62 -10.82
CA GLY A 76 8.82 4.05 -12.18
C GLY A 76 7.52 4.20 -12.98
N LEU A 77 6.49 4.84 -12.42
CA LEU A 77 5.17 5.08 -13.04
C LEU A 77 4.89 6.56 -13.30
N ILE A 78 5.73 7.46 -12.78
CA ILE A 78 5.63 8.90 -12.98
C ILE A 78 6.73 9.29 -13.96
N GLU A 79 6.48 9.07 -15.26
CA GLU A 79 7.21 9.74 -16.36
C GLU A 79 6.30 10.76 -17.04
#